data_AF-H6Q7H5-F1
#
_entry.id   AF-H6Q7H5-F1
#
_cell.length_a   1.000
_cell.length_b   1.000
_cell.length_c   1.000
_cell.angle_alpha   90.00
_cell.angle_beta   90.00
_cell.angle_gamma   90.00
#
_symmetry.space_group_name_H-M   'P 1'
#
loop_
_entity.id
_entity.type
_entity.pdbx_description
1 polymer ?
#
loop_
_entity_poly.entity_id
_entity_poly.type
_entity_poly.pdbx_seq_one_letter_code
_entity_poly.pdbx_strand_id
1 'polypeptide(L)'
;MAGRRVWLYVCDEFRPVVVDRWGDYAELFRLVKPLVEECVGEVLGVEVHGVCSGGGDVVVEYLVRYWRGEAWARVVFSESPVGALRLCEGG
;
A
#
# COMPACT_ATOMS: atom_id res chain seq x y z
N MET A 1 15.61 15.59 5.21
CA MET A 1 14.57 14.81 5.93
C MET A 1 14.79 13.34 5.62
N ALA A 2 14.73 12.45 6.61
CA ALA A 2 14.84 11.01 6.36
C ALA A 2 13.46 10.45 6.00
N GLY A 3 13.32 9.82 4.83
CA GLY A 3 12.11 9.09 4.47
C GLY A 3 11.88 7.88 5.38
N ARG A 4 10.64 7.40 5.45
CA ARG A 4 10.26 6.23 6.26
C ARG A 4 10.28 4.98 5.39
N ARG A 5 10.96 3.93 5.86
CA ARG A 5 10.91 2.61 5.21
C ARG A 5 9.58 1.94 5.53
N VAL A 6 8.91 1.45 4.51
CA VAL A 6 7.63 0.74 4.53
C VAL A 6 7.68 -0.44 3.57
N TRP A 7 6.67 -1.29 3.62
CA TRP A 7 6.47 -2.35 2.65
C TRP A 7 5.29 -2.01 1.75
N LEU A 8 5.47 -2.14 0.44
CA LEU A 8 4.38 -2.18 -0.52
C LEU A 8 4.08 -3.64 -0.83
N TYR A 9 2.85 -4.08 -0.59
CA TYR A 9 2.34 -5.37 -1.04
C TYR A 9 1.44 -5.16 -2.25
N VAL A 10 1.85 -5.67 -3.40
CA VAL A 10 1.10 -5.57 -4.66
C VAL A 10 1.45 -6.78 -5.52
N CYS A 11 0.46 -7.33 -6.23
CA CYS A 11 0.65 -8.52 -7.08
C CYS A 11 1.31 -9.71 -6.37
N ASP A 12 0.90 -9.93 -5.12
CA ASP A 12 1.42 -11.00 -4.25
C ASP A 12 2.92 -10.93 -3.94
N GLU A 13 3.53 -9.75 -4.12
CA GLU A 13 4.93 -9.48 -3.79
C GLU A 13 5.06 -8.36 -2.76
N PHE A 14 5.98 -8.54 -1.80
CA PHE A 14 6.43 -7.46 -0.94
C PHE A 14 7.63 -6.74 -1.54
N ARG A 15 7.54 -5.42 -1.63
CA ARG A 15 8.63 -4.54 -2.06
C ARG A 15 8.95 -3.52 -0.97
N PRO A 16 10.21 -3.40 -0.53
CA PRO A 16 10.58 -2.36 0.41
C PRO A 16 10.59 -1.01 -0.31
N VAL A 17 9.93 -0.01 0.27
CA VAL A 17 9.84 1.35 -0.29
C VAL A 17 10.23 2.35 0.78
N VAL A 18 10.91 3.42 0.39
CA VAL A 18 11.12 4.59 1.25
C VAL A 18 10.14 5.65 0.79
N VAL A 19 9.20 6.02 1.66
CA VAL A 19 8.24 7.08 1.40
C VAL A 19 8.65 8.35 2.15
N ASP A 20 8.60 9.48 1.46
CA ASP A 20 8.76 10.79 2.08
C ASP A 20 7.52 11.15 2.90
N ARG A 21 7.47 12.36 3.47
CA ARG A 21 6.28 12.82 4.21
C ARG A 21 5.06 12.87 3.28
N TRP A 22 3.92 12.40 3.79
CA TRP A 22 2.62 12.48 3.15
C TRP A 22 1.64 13.19 4.09
N GLY A 23 0.69 13.94 3.54
CA GLY A 23 -0.38 14.60 4.28
C GLY A 23 -1.62 13.73 4.47
N ASP A 24 -1.95 12.92 3.47
CA ASP A 24 -3.10 12.01 3.49
C ASP A 24 -2.79 10.68 2.75
N TYR A 25 -3.75 9.74 2.77
CA TYR A 25 -3.57 8.43 2.15
C TYR A 25 -3.60 8.47 0.61
N ALA A 26 -4.20 9.49 -0.01
CA ALA A 26 -4.14 9.67 -1.44
C ALA A 26 -2.75 10.15 -1.88
N GLU A 27 -2.13 11.06 -1.12
CA GLU A 27 -0.75 11.46 -1.28
C GLU A 27 0.21 10.28 -1.08
N LEU A 28 -0.01 9.46 -0.04
CA LEU A 28 0.78 8.24 0.17
C LEU A 28 0.71 7.31 -1.06
N PHE A 29 -0.48 7.13 -1.65
CA PHE A 29 -0.60 6.34 -2.88
C PHE A 29 0.21 6.94 -4.03
N ARG A 30 0.19 8.27 -4.23
CA ARG A 30 0.97 8.91 -5.31
C ARG A 30 2.47 8.61 -5.19
N LEU A 31 3.00 8.47 -3.98
CA LEU A 31 4.41 8.13 -3.76
C LEU A 31 4.74 6.70 -4.19
N VAL A 32 3.81 5.76 -4.01
CA VAL A 32 4.01 4.33 -4.38
C VAL A 32 3.44 3.99 -5.76
N LYS A 33 2.65 4.88 -6.36
CA LYS A 33 1.96 4.69 -7.64
C LYS A 33 2.89 4.19 -8.75
N PRO A 34 4.11 4.73 -8.96
CA PRO A 34 5.00 4.22 -10.01
C PRO A 34 5.31 2.72 -9.85
N LEU A 35 5.50 2.24 -8.61
CA LEU A 35 5.78 0.84 -8.31
C LEU A 35 4.55 -0.05 -8.47
N VAL A 36 3.36 0.49 -8.21
CA VAL A 36 2.10 -0.19 -8.52
C VAL A 36 1.94 -0.32 -10.04
N GLU A 37 2.21 0.74 -10.78
CA GLU A 37 2.11 0.79 -12.24
C GLU A 37 3.14 -0.14 -12.92
N GLU A 38 4.31 -0.34 -12.34
CA GLU A 38 5.27 -1.37 -12.78
C GLU A 38 4.65 -2.78 -12.79
N CYS A 39 3.72 -3.08 -11.87
CA CYS A 39 3.06 -4.37 -11.83
C CYS A 39 1.78 -4.43 -12.68
N VAL A 40 0.85 -3.49 -12.46
CA VAL A 40 -0.50 -3.58 -13.06
C VAL A 40 -0.62 -2.85 -14.40
N GLY A 41 0.41 -2.11 -14.81
CA GLY A 41 0.34 -1.15 -15.89
C GLY A 41 -0.35 0.14 -15.44
N GLU A 42 -0.89 0.91 -16.39
CA GLU A 42 -1.52 2.21 -16.10
C GLU A 42 -2.65 2.10 -15.04
N VAL A 43 -2.55 2.91 -13.99
CA VAL A 43 -3.60 3.05 -12.97
C VAL A 43 -4.64 4.07 -13.44
N LEU A 44 -5.85 3.57 -13.70
CA LEU A 44 -7.00 4.36 -14.17
C LEU A 44 -7.82 4.95 -13.01
N GLY A 45 -7.74 4.34 -11.83
CA GLY A 45 -8.42 4.83 -10.63
C GLY A 45 -7.88 4.17 -9.37
N VAL A 46 -8.04 4.84 -8.24
CA VAL A 46 -7.67 4.31 -6.93
C VAL A 46 -8.69 4.74 -5.89
N GLU A 47 -9.03 3.82 -5.00
CA GLU A 47 -9.87 4.05 -3.83
C GLU A 47 -9.11 3.62 -2.58
N VAL A 48 -9.12 4.46 -1.54
CA VAL A 48 -8.64 4.05 -0.21
C VAL A 48 -9.73 3.18 0.40
N HIS A 49 -9.49 1.88 0.42
CA HIS A 49 -10.48 0.92 0.87
C HIS A 49 -10.58 0.86 2.39
N GLY A 50 -9.43 0.87 3.07
CA GLY A 50 -9.38 0.66 4.50
C GLY A 50 -8.04 1.03 5.12
N VAL A 51 -8.08 1.25 6.43
CA VAL A 51 -6.89 1.42 7.25
C VAL A 51 -7.03 0.54 8.48
N CYS A 52 -6.13 -0.42 8.63
CA CYS A 52 -6.07 -1.31 9.77
C CYS A 52 -4.86 -0.92 10.63
N SER A 53 -5.02 -0.94 11.95
CA SER A 53 -3.91 -0.67 12.86
C SER A 53 -3.99 -1.51 14.12
N GLY A 54 -2.84 -1.90 14.66
CA GLY A 54 -2.76 -2.74 15.84
C GLY A 54 -1.30 -3.03 16.22
N GLY A 55 -0.98 -3.01 17.51
CA GLY A 55 0.37 -3.37 17.99
C GLY A 55 1.51 -2.46 17.49
N GLY A 56 1.20 -1.25 17.01
CA GLY A 56 2.18 -0.35 16.37
C GLY A 56 2.29 -0.51 14.85
N ASP A 57 1.64 -1.53 14.29
CA ASP A 57 1.54 -1.74 12.85
C ASP A 57 0.38 -0.96 12.24
N VAL A 58 0.56 -0.51 11.00
CA VAL A 58 -0.49 0.14 10.20
C VAL A 58 -0.49 -0.44 8.79
N VAL A 59 -1.65 -0.74 8.25
CA VAL A 59 -1.86 -1.15 6.86
C VAL A 59 -2.86 -0.20 6.22
N VAL A 60 -2.49 0.38 5.09
CA VAL A 60 -3.39 1.17 4.25
C VAL A 60 -3.69 0.37 2.99
N GLU A 61 -4.95 0.05 2.77
CA GLU A 61 -5.41 -0.75 1.63
C GLU A 61 -5.98 0.13 0.53
N TYR A 62 -5.53 -0.13 -0.69
CA TYR A 62 -5.97 0.53 -1.90
C TYR A 62 -6.58 -0.48 -2.85
N LEU A 63 -7.78 -0.17 -3.36
CA LEU A 63 -8.35 -0.85 -4.51
C LEU A 63 -7.96 -0.07 -5.76
N VAL A 64 -7.14 -0.68 -6.61
CA VAL A 64 -6.55 -0.08 -7.80
C VAL A 64 -7.27 -0.60 -9.03
N ARG A 65 -7.85 0.31 -9.83
CA ARG A 65 -8.48 -0.01 -11.11
C ARG A 65 -7.49 0.20 -12.25
N TYR A 66 -7.36 -0.79 -13.11
CA TYR A 66 -6.49 -0.77 -14.29
C TYR A 66 -7.20 -1.45 -15.47
N TRP A 67 -6.60 -1.41 -16.65
CA TRP A 67 -7.27 -1.83 -17.88
C TRP A 67 -7.75 -3.30 -17.93
N ARG A 68 -7.16 -4.21 -17.12
CA ARG A 68 -7.61 -5.62 -17.03
C ARG A 68 -8.56 -5.91 -15.88
N GLY A 69 -8.85 -4.94 -15.00
CA GLY A 69 -9.71 -5.15 -13.84
C GLY A 69 -9.26 -4.38 -12.61
N GLU A 70 -9.29 -5.04 -11.46
CA GLU A 70 -8.96 -4.45 -10.17
C GLU A 70 -7.86 -5.26 -9.45
N ALA A 71 -7.01 -4.57 -8.70
CA ALA A 71 -5.93 -5.17 -7.93
C ALA A 71 -5.83 -4.50 -6.55
N TRP A 72 -5.40 -5.26 -5.56
CA TRP A 72 -5.07 -4.74 -4.24
C TRP A 72 -3.64 -4.24 -4.19
N ALA A 73 -3.45 -3.01 -3.71
CA ALA A 73 -2.16 -2.51 -3.28
C ALA A 73 -2.25 -2.14 -1.80
N ARG A 74 -1.27 -2.55 -1.00
CA ARG A 74 -1.27 -2.28 0.44
C ARG A 74 0.05 -1.67 0.87
N VAL A 75 -0.01 -0.54 1.56
CA VAL A 75 1.18 0.05 2.19
C VAL A 75 1.19 -0.34 3.66
N VAL A 76 2.24 -1.06 4.04
CA VAL A 76 2.38 -1.72 5.34
C VAL A 76 3.53 -1.08 6.12
N PHE A 77 3.18 -0.48 7.24
CA PHE A 77 4.08 0.09 8.23
C PHE A 77 4.26 -0.94 9.34
N SER A 78 5.21 -1.86 9.18
CA SER A 78 5.49 -2.91 10.16
C SER A 78 6.91 -3.45 10.01
N GLU A 79 7.49 -3.94 11.10
CA GLU A 79 8.70 -4.77 11.07
C GLU A 79 8.42 -6.21 10.60
N SER A 80 7.17 -6.68 10.73
CA SER A 80 6.70 -7.99 10.28
C SER A 80 5.52 -7.84 9.30
N PRO A 81 5.77 -7.52 8.02
CA PRO A 81 4.72 -7.14 7.08
C PRO A 81 3.68 -8.25 6.82
N VAL A 82 4.10 -9.52 6.87
CA VAL A 82 3.20 -10.68 6.75
C VAL A 82 2.23 -10.76 7.94
N GLY A 83 2.71 -10.46 9.15
CA GLY A 83 1.87 -10.43 10.35
C GLY A 83 0.85 -9.28 10.29
N ALA A 84 1.30 -8.10 9.86
CA ALA A 84 0.46 -6.92 9.77
C ALA A 84 -0.70 -7.06 8.78
N LEU A 85 -0.53 -7.77 7.65
CA LEU A 85 -1.62 -8.01 6.70
C LEU A 85 -2.82 -8.73 7.33
N ARG A 86 -2.58 -9.62 8.30
CA ARG A 86 -3.65 -10.35 9.00
C ARG A 86 -4.56 -9.43 9.82
N LEU A 87 -4.13 -8.19 10.11
CA LEU A 87 -4.97 -7.19 10.78
C LEU A 87 -6.18 -6.79 9.92
N CYS A 88 -6.05 -6.80 8.60
CA CYS A 88 -7.13 -6.44 7.68
C CYS A 88 -7.99 -7.64 7.25
N GLU A 89 -7.52 -8.88 7.46
CA GLU A 89 -8.22 -10.10 7.03
C GLU A 89 -9.25 -10.62 8.06
N GLY A 90 -9.29 -10.05 9.27
CA GLY A 90 -10.08 -10.56 10.40
C GLY A 90 -11.26 -9.68 10.85
N GLY A 91 -11.73 -8.76 10.01
CA GLY A 91 -12.87 -7.87 10.29
C GLY A 91 -14.23 -8.46 9.96
#